data_AF-A0A3M9XKG8-F1
#
_entry.id   AF-A0A3M9XKG8-F1
#
_cell.length_a   1.000
_cell.length_b   1.000
_cell.length_c   1.000
_cell.angle_alpha   90.00
_cell.angle_beta   90.00
_cell.angle_gamma   90.00
#
_symmetry.space_group_name_H-M   'P 1'
#
loop_
_entity.id
_entity.type
_entity.pdbx_description
1 polymer ?
#
loop_
_entity_poly.entity_id
_entity_poly.type
_entity_poly.pdbx_seq_one_letter_code
_entity_poly.pdbx_strand_id
1 'polypeptide(L)'
;MPDEGRQQQPDTARPSATRYSLTLDETARLFAEAGLPRNIRSLQRYCVAGRLDCIKEETVTGLTFFVDPDSVGRAITQLAQLHGITDEVRHGAVEPDMSHRVAPVIEPSPHIDQPRASAAERDTGAPENLERQTPPQSDMSRYVAQVESENAMLKEHVAFLKDQAQVKDTQIAALLERDKETNYLVRGLQQMLAPLLGRGGEPTPPTPLAHHEASEERMGEEGRGIAQG
;
A
#
# COMPACT_ATOMS: atom_id res chain seq x y z
N MET A 1 29.25 50.09 -7.31
CA MET A 1 29.33 48.66 -7.67
C MET A 1 28.46 47.90 -6.68
N PRO A 2 27.26 47.43 -7.08
CA PRO A 2 26.42 46.59 -6.24
C PRO A 2 26.89 45.13 -6.25
N ASP A 3 26.73 44.47 -5.11
CA ASP A 3 27.10 43.09 -4.80
C ASP A 3 26.01 42.13 -5.35
N GLU A 4 26.26 41.58 -6.53
CA GLU A 4 25.42 40.56 -7.16
C GLU A 4 26.10 39.18 -7.08
N GLY A 5 25.34 38.18 -6.66
CA GLY A 5 25.53 36.81 -7.17
C GLY A 5 26.16 35.80 -6.22
N ARG A 6 25.52 35.51 -5.08
CA ARG A 6 25.70 34.20 -4.43
C ARG A 6 24.74 33.20 -5.05
N GLN A 7 25.13 32.67 -6.21
CA GLN A 7 24.50 31.52 -6.84
C GLN A 7 25.38 30.28 -6.68
N GLN A 8 24.68 29.17 -6.39
CA GLN A 8 25.07 27.76 -6.53
C GLN A 8 25.75 27.08 -5.34
N GLN A 9 24.97 26.24 -4.67
CA GLN A 9 25.09 24.80 -4.87
C GLN A 9 23.71 24.16 -4.97
N PRO A 10 23.34 23.53 -6.11
CA PRO A 10 22.18 22.66 -6.16
C PRO A 10 22.54 21.36 -5.44
N ASP A 11 21.78 21.05 -4.40
CA ASP A 11 21.80 19.72 -3.79
C ASP A 11 21.56 18.66 -4.85
N THR A 12 22.39 17.63 -4.75
CA THR A 12 22.50 16.45 -5.61
C THR A 12 21.19 16.01 -6.27
N ALA A 13 21.20 16.01 -7.61
CA ALA A 13 20.20 15.37 -8.42
C ALA A 13 20.08 13.88 -8.06
N ARG A 14 19.06 13.53 -7.27
CA ARG A 14 18.60 12.15 -7.08
C ARG A 14 17.63 11.81 -8.22
N PRO A 15 17.96 10.85 -9.10
CA PRO A 15 17.16 10.56 -10.28
C PRO A 15 15.97 9.66 -9.91
N SER A 16 14.87 10.26 -9.43
CA SER A 16 13.55 9.60 -9.35
C SER A 16 12.34 10.55 -9.24
N ALA A 17 12.53 11.86 -9.05
CA ALA A 17 11.45 12.79 -8.65
C ALA A 17 10.83 13.67 -9.77
N THR A 18 11.12 13.45 -11.06
CA THR A 18 10.54 14.33 -12.10
C THR A 18 9.13 13.94 -12.53
N ARG A 19 8.74 12.66 -12.40
CA ARG A 19 7.42 12.18 -12.86
C ARG A 19 6.36 12.18 -11.77
N TYR A 20 6.73 11.93 -10.51
CA TYR A 20 5.81 11.87 -9.38
C TYR A 20 6.00 13.10 -8.50
N SER A 21 5.40 14.22 -8.90
CA SER A 21 5.60 15.53 -8.25
C SER A 21 4.45 15.95 -7.34
N LEU A 22 3.26 15.36 -7.50
CA LEU A 22 2.06 15.80 -6.78
C LEU A 22 1.83 14.95 -5.52
N THR A 23 1.55 15.62 -4.42
CA THR A 23 1.03 14.96 -3.21
C THR A 23 -0.46 14.64 -3.36
N LEU A 24 -0.99 13.78 -2.48
CA LEU A 24 -2.43 13.47 -2.48
C LEU A 24 -3.32 14.68 -2.17
N ASP A 25 -2.85 15.60 -1.33
CA ASP A 25 -3.59 16.82 -0.99
C ASP A 25 -3.69 17.77 -2.19
N GLU A 26 -2.60 17.93 -2.95
CA GLU A 26 -2.60 18.69 -4.20
C GLU A 26 -3.48 18.02 -5.26
N THR A 27 -3.39 16.69 -5.37
CA THR A 27 -4.23 15.90 -6.26
C THR A 27 -5.71 16.10 -5.93
N ALA A 28 -6.09 16.11 -4.64
CA ALA A 28 -7.47 16.36 -4.22
C ALA A 28 -7.99 17.74 -4.65
N ARG A 29 -7.12 18.76 -4.64
CA ARG A 29 -7.46 20.10 -5.14
C ARG A 29 -7.72 20.09 -6.63
N LEU A 30 -6.87 19.44 -7.43
CA LEU A 30 -7.08 19.32 -8.88
C LEU A 30 -8.40 18.62 -9.23
N PHE A 31 -8.74 17.56 -8.49
CA PHE A 31 -10.02 16.88 -8.63
C PHE A 31 -11.21 17.80 -8.27
N ALA A 32 -11.08 18.62 -7.22
CA ALA A 32 -12.10 19.58 -6.83
C ALA A 32 -12.25 20.71 -7.87
N GLU A 33 -11.15 21.23 -8.42
CA GLU A 33 -11.15 22.24 -9.49
C GLU A 33 -11.82 21.73 -10.76
N ALA A 34 -11.69 20.43 -11.06
CA ALA A 34 -12.39 19.80 -12.18
C ALA A 34 -13.90 19.57 -11.91
N GLY A 35 -14.41 19.88 -10.71
CA GLY A 35 -15.81 19.63 -10.32
C GLY A 35 -16.07 18.20 -9.83
N LEU A 36 -15.03 17.41 -9.59
CA LEU A 36 -15.11 16.03 -9.09
C LEU A 36 -14.38 15.89 -7.74
N PRO A 37 -14.87 16.50 -6.65
CA PRO A 37 -14.18 16.45 -5.37
C PRO A 37 -14.04 15.01 -4.88
N ARG A 38 -12.80 14.61 -4.57
CA ARG A 38 -12.47 13.30 -4.01
C ARG A 38 -11.72 13.47 -2.71
N ASN A 39 -12.07 12.65 -1.71
CA ASN A 39 -11.35 12.62 -0.45
C ASN A 39 -10.01 11.88 -0.57
N ILE A 40 -9.07 12.19 0.32
CA ILE A 40 -7.73 11.60 0.34
C ILE A 40 -7.77 10.07 0.40
N ARG A 41 -8.69 9.50 1.19
CA ARG A 41 -8.87 8.04 1.30
C ARG A 41 -9.27 7.38 -0.02
N SER A 42 -10.06 8.06 -0.84
CA SER A 42 -10.44 7.58 -2.18
C SER A 42 -9.27 7.66 -3.14
N LEU A 43 -8.47 8.73 -3.08
CA LEU A 43 -7.28 8.87 -3.90
C LEU A 43 -6.22 7.83 -3.54
N GLN A 44 -6.00 7.55 -2.25
CA GLN A 44 -5.16 6.43 -1.80
C GLN A 44 -5.65 5.10 -2.39
N ARG A 45 -6.96 4.85 -2.35
CA ARG A 45 -7.54 3.65 -2.94
C ARG A 45 -7.35 3.61 -4.47
N TYR A 46 -7.39 4.74 -5.16
CA TYR A 46 -7.11 4.81 -6.60
C TYR A 46 -5.65 4.51 -6.92
N CYS A 47 -4.71 4.97 -6.09
CA CYS A 47 -3.31 4.58 -6.21
C CYS A 47 -3.13 3.07 -6.03
N VAL A 48 -3.73 2.48 -4.99
CA VAL A 48 -3.65 1.03 -4.74
C VAL A 48 -4.32 0.22 -5.86
N ALA A 49 -5.42 0.72 -6.40
CA ALA A 49 -6.13 0.08 -7.51
C ALA A 49 -5.47 0.31 -8.89
N GLY A 50 -4.36 1.06 -8.97
CA GLY A 50 -3.69 1.38 -10.24
C GLY A 50 -4.48 2.31 -11.16
N ARG A 51 -5.48 3.03 -10.64
CA ARG A 51 -6.25 4.04 -11.39
C ARG A 51 -5.54 5.39 -11.45
N LEU A 52 -4.63 5.62 -10.52
CA LEU A 52 -3.68 6.72 -10.52
C LEU A 52 -2.29 6.11 -10.40
N ASP A 53 -1.36 6.60 -11.21
CA ASP A 53 0.04 6.21 -11.16
C ASP A 53 0.68 6.93 -9.98
N CYS A 54 0.97 6.18 -8.91
CA CYS A 54 1.52 6.71 -7.68
C CYS A 54 2.68 5.86 -7.18
N ILE A 55 3.65 6.51 -6.57
CA ILE A 55 4.70 5.86 -5.77
C ILE A 55 4.46 6.18 -4.29
N LYS A 56 4.89 5.26 -3.42
CA LYS A 56 4.86 5.46 -1.98
C LYS A 56 6.28 5.59 -1.49
N GLU A 57 6.62 6.73 -0.91
CA GLU A 57 7.95 7.03 -0.40
C GLU A 57 7.90 7.32 1.10
N GLU A 58 8.97 6.96 1.81
CA GLU A 58 9.13 7.27 3.22
C GLU A 58 9.74 8.67 3.36
N THR A 59 8.96 9.60 3.90
CA THR A 59 9.38 10.97 4.21
C THR A 59 9.67 11.12 5.70
N VAL A 60 10.26 12.25 6.08
CA VAL A 60 10.55 12.61 7.47
C VAL A 60 9.35 12.52 8.42
N THR A 61 8.14 12.68 7.88
CA THR A 61 6.87 12.61 8.61
C THR A 61 6.15 11.25 8.49
N GLY A 62 6.73 10.29 7.76
CA GLY A 62 6.18 8.97 7.51
C GLY A 62 5.91 8.70 6.03
N LEU A 63 5.06 7.71 5.74
CA LEU A 63 4.81 7.24 4.38
C LEU A 63 3.85 8.18 3.63
N THR A 64 4.33 8.80 2.55
CA THR A 64 3.52 9.68 1.69
C THR A 64 3.41 9.09 0.29
N PHE A 65 2.30 9.38 -0.38
CA PHE A 65 2.09 9.02 -1.78
C PHE A 65 2.41 10.23 -2.65
N PHE A 66 3.18 9.98 -3.71
CA PHE A 66 3.45 10.93 -4.78
C PHE A 66 2.83 10.40 -6.07
N VAL A 67 2.11 11.27 -6.78
CA VAL A 67 1.27 10.95 -7.93
C VAL A 67 1.82 11.63 -9.18
N ASP A 68 1.71 10.95 -10.32
CA ASP A 68 2.03 11.51 -11.63
C ASP A 68 0.91 12.47 -12.11
N PRO A 69 1.21 13.76 -12.38
CA PRO A 69 0.22 14.71 -12.86
C PRO A 69 -0.49 14.27 -14.15
N ASP A 70 0.21 13.57 -15.06
CA ASP A 70 -0.39 13.10 -16.31
C ASP A 70 -1.48 12.06 -16.03
N SER A 71 -1.28 11.22 -15.02
CA SER A 71 -2.23 10.20 -14.60
C SER A 71 -3.49 10.81 -13.99
N VAL A 72 -3.33 11.90 -13.23
CA VAL A 72 -4.45 12.67 -12.67
C VAL A 72 -5.32 13.26 -13.79
N GLY A 73 -4.70 13.87 -14.81
CA GLY A 73 -5.43 14.42 -15.96
C GLY A 73 -6.24 13.35 -16.72
N ARG A 74 -5.66 12.17 -16.95
CA ARG A 74 -6.37 11.03 -17.54
C ARG A 74 -7.56 10.60 -16.67
N ALA A 75 -7.36 10.45 -15.36
CA ALA A 75 -8.39 10.02 -14.45
C ALA A 75 -9.55 11.02 -14.32
N ILE A 76 -9.24 12.33 -14.30
CA ILE A 76 -10.26 13.39 -14.33
C ILE A 76 -11.07 13.29 -15.61
N THR A 77 -10.41 13.18 -16.77
CA THR A 77 -11.10 13.08 -18.07
C THR A 77 -12.03 11.86 -18.12
N GLN A 78 -11.54 10.69 -17.69
CA GLN A 78 -12.33 9.46 -17.64
C GLN A 78 -13.53 9.58 -16.69
N LEU A 79 -13.33 10.15 -15.51
CA LEU A 79 -14.41 10.32 -14.54
C LEU A 79 -15.40 11.40 -14.99
N ALA A 80 -14.95 12.46 -15.64
CA ALA A 80 -15.82 13.49 -16.22
C ALA A 80 -16.67 12.91 -17.35
N GLN A 81 -16.13 12.05 -18.21
CA GLN A 81 -16.90 11.34 -19.23
C GLN A 81 -17.99 10.45 -18.61
N LEU A 82 -17.65 9.68 -17.57
CA LEU A 82 -18.63 8.88 -16.83
C LEU A 82 -19.68 9.75 -16.14
N HIS A 83 -19.25 10.84 -15.53
CA HIS A 83 -20.13 11.74 -14.80
C HIS A 83 -21.06 12.51 -15.74
N GLY A 84 -20.59 12.94 -16.91
CA GLY A 84 -21.41 13.57 -17.95
C GLY A 84 -22.50 12.63 -18.49
N ILE A 85 -22.27 11.31 -18.49
CA ILE A 85 -23.30 10.30 -18.78
C ILE A 85 -24.28 10.16 -17.59
N THR A 86 -23.81 10.28 -16.35
CA THR A 86 -24.66 10.12 -15.16
C THR A 86 -25.41 11.39 -14.71
N ASP A 87 -24.96 12.59 -15.09
CA ASP A 87 -25.60 13.85 -14.69
C ASP A 87 -26.93 14.06 -15.44
N GLU A 88 -27.05 13.53 -16.66
CA GLU A 88 -28.34 13.42 -17.36
C GLU A 88 -29.33 12.52 -16.61
N VAL A 89 -28.84 11.55 -15.82
CA VAL A 89 -29.67 10.66 -15.00
C VAL A 89 -29.98 11.26 -13.62
N ARG A 90 -29.17 12.21 -13.12
CA ARG A 90 -29.22 12.67 -11.73
C ARG A 90 -30.08 13.91 -11.48
N HIS A 91 -30.49 14.64 -12.52
CA HIS A 91 -31.42 15.76 -12.39
C HIS A 91 -32.91 15.35 -12.43
N GLY A 92 -33.22 14.06 -12.37
CA GLY A 92 -34.57 13.53 -12.45
C GLY A 92 -35.14 12.96 -11.15
N ALA A 93 -34.92 13.55 -9.97
CA ALA A 93 -35.74 13.25 -8.79
C ALA A 93 -35.51 14.27 -7.66
N VAL A 94 -36.34 15.31 -7.60
CA VAL A 94 -36.60 16.03 -6.35
C VAL A 94 -37.64 15.19 -5.60
N GLU A 95 -37.24 14.52 -4.53
CA GLU A 95 -38.16 13.91 -3.57
C GLU A 95 -39.00 14.99 -2.86
N PRO A 96 -40.32 14.84 -2.76
CA PRO A 96 -41.08 15.48 -1.71
C PRO A 96 -41.19 14.56 -0.49
N ASP A 97 -40.59 15.05 0.59
CA ASP A 97 -41.08 15.06 1.97
C ASP A 97 -42.43 14.33 2.21
N MET A 98 -42.37 13.20 2.93
CA MET A 98 -43.54 12.66 3.63
C MET A 98 -43.22 12.43 5.10
N SER A 99 -43.70 13.40 5.86
CA SER A 99 -43.79 13.51 7.31
C SER A 99 -44.50 12.31 7.99
N HIS A 100 -43.90 11.90 9.11
CA HIS A 100 -44.48 11.33 10.34
C HIS A 100 -45.72 10.42 10.27
N ARG A 101 -45.60 9.22 10.86
CA ARG A 101 -46.55 8.72 11.88
C ARG A 101 -45.92 7.75 12.86
N VAL A 102 -46.36 7.87 14.11
CA VAL A 102 -45.84 7.28 15.36
C VAL A 102 -46.82 6.21 15.89
N ALA A 103 -46.29 5.03 16.27
CA ALA A 103 -46.69 4.06 17.34
C ALA A 103 -48.12 3.45 17.34
N PRO A 104 -48.41 2.30 18.04
CA PRO A 104 -47.64 1.75 19.17
C PRO A 104 -47.46 0.22 19.32
N VAL A 105 -46.47 -0.06 20.18
CA VAL A 105 -46.17 -1.20 21.06
C VAL A 105 -47.35 -2.09 21.48
N ILE A 106 -47.23 -3.41 21.26
CA ILE A 106 -47.80 -4.48 22.13
C ILE A 106 -46.86 -5.71 22.12
N GLU A 107 -46.26 -6.01 23.28
CA GLU A 107 -45.86 -7.36 23.75
C GLU A 107 -46.82 -7.70 24.92
N PRO A 108 -47.12 -8.97 25.33
CA PRO A 108 -46.13 -10.05 25.59
C PRO A 108 -46.55 -11.55 25.38
N SER A 109 -45.53 -12.42 25.21
CA SER A 109 -45.27 -13.83 25.67
C SER A 109 -46.36 -14.74 26.32
N PRO A 110 -46.08 -16.03 26.68
CA PRO A 110 -45.36 -17.16 26.06
C PRO A 110 -46.15 -18.52 26.19
N HIS A 111 -45.73 -19.64 25.56
CA HIS A 111 -45.68 -21.01 26.16
C HIS A 111 -45.60 -22.21 25.16
N ILE A 112 -44.62 -23.08 25.45
CA ILE A 112 -44.58 -24.57 25.43
C ILE A 112 -44.13 -25.32 24.15
N ASP A 113 -43.15 -26.18 24.43
CA ASP A 113 -42.39 -27.15 23.63
C ASP A 113 -43.16 -28.30 22.96
N GLN A 114 -42.48 -28.84 21.93
CA GLN A 114 -42.36 -30.28 21.58
C GLN A 114 -43.26 -30.89 20.45
N PRO A 115 -42.85 -32.02 19.79
CA PRO A 115 -42.30 -31.97 18.43
C PRO A 115 -42.94 -32.93 17.39
N ARG A 116 -42.62 -32.67 16.10
CA ARG A 116 -42.44 -33.57 14.92
C ARG A 116 -43.46 -34.69 14.61
N ALA A 117 -44.09 -34.59 13.44
CA ALA A 117 -44.45 -35.61 12.43
C ALA A 117 -45.60 -35.01 11.55
N SER A 118 -45.78 -35.15 10.24
CA SER A 118 -45.32 -36.05 9.18
C SER A 118 -45.52 -35.35 7.83
N ALA A 119 -44.83 -35.84 6.81
CA ALA A 119 -45.08 -35.51 5.41
C ALA A 119 -46.48 -35.97 4.96
N ALA A 120 -47.22 -35.09 4.29
CA ALA A 120 -48.12 -35.39 3.18
C ALA A 120 -48.73 -34.08 2.64
N GLU A 121 -48.39 -33.77 1.38
CA GLU A 121 -49.37 -33.48 0.33
C GLU A 121 -50.28 -32.24 0.49
N ARG A 122 -49.90 -31.13 -0.16
CA ARG A 122 -50.84 -30.25 -0.86
C ARG A 122 -50.21 -29.68 -2.12
N ASP A 123 -50.60 -30.28 -3.25
CA ASP A 123 -50.66 -29.64 -4.55
C ASP A 123 -51.87 -28.69 -4.57
N THR A 124 -51.65 -27.39 -4.72
CA THR A 124 -52.64 -26.44 -5.27
C THR A 124 -51.89 -25.19 -5.73
N GLY A 125 -51.88 -24.97 -7.05
CA GLY A 125 -51.07 -23.94 -7.69
C GLY A 125 -51.58 -22.50 -7.57
N ALA A 126 -50.67 -21.57 -7.84
CA ALA A 126 -50.90 -20.25 -8.47
C ALA A 126 -49.54 -19.51 -8.62
N PRO A 127 -49.41 -18.56 -9.56
CA PRO A 127 -48.22 -18.41 -10.41
C PRO A 127 -47.31 -17.19 -10.06
N GLU A 128 -46.21 -17.07 -10.80
CA GLU A 128 -45.40 -15.85 -11.04
C GLU A 128 -44.83 -15.10 -9.82
N ASN A 129 -43.55 -15.34 -9.52
CA ASN A 129 -42.52 -14.28 -9.64
C ASN A 129 -41.13 -14.84 -9.33
N LEU A 130 -40.12 -14.20 -9.93
CA LEU A 130 -38.68 -14.47 -9.83
C LEU A 130 -38.18 -15.55 -10.80
N GLU A 131 -38.39 -15.28 -12.10
CA GLU A 131 -37.30 -15.48 -13.06
C GLU A 131 -36.06 -14.76 -12.51
N ARG A 132 -35.21 -15.56 -11.86
CA ARG A 132 -33.81 -15.23 -11.65
C ARG A 132 -33.25 -14.97 -13.04
N GLN A 133 -33.12 -13.70 -13.40
CA GLN A 133 -32.41 -13.27 -14.60
C GLN A 133 -31.00 -13.86 -14.54
N THR A 134 -30.83 -15.01 -15.16
CA THR A 134 -29.51 -15.50 -15.54
C THR A 134 -29.01 -14.49 -16.57
N PRO A 135 -27.79 -13.95 -16.42
CA PRO A 135 -27.18 -13.19 -17.50
C PRO A 135 -27.29 -14.03 -18.79
N PRO A 136 -27.67 -13.43 -19.93
CA PRO A 136 -27.83 -14.19 -21.16
C PRO A 136 -26.52 -14.95 -21.40
N GLN A 137 -26.59 -16.28 -21.58
CA GLN A 137 -25.40 -17.15 -21.64
C GLN A 137 -24.35 -16.70 -22.67
N SER A 138 -24.77 -15.92 -23.67
CA SER A 138 -23.93 -15.19 -24.62
C SER A 138 -22.89 -14.27 -23.95
N ASP A 139 -23.27 -13.52 -22.92
CA ASP A 139 -22.38 -12.56 -22.26
C ASP A 139 -21.38 -13.26 -21.33
N MET A 140 -21.79 -14.38 -20.72
CA MET A 140 -20.89 -15.24 -19.95
C MET A 140 -19.83 -15.87 -20.84
N SER A 141 -20.21 -16.38 -22.02
CA SER A 141 -19.27 -16.98 -22.97
C SER A 141 -18.25 -15.96 -23.49
N ARG A 142 -18.67 -14.70 -23.74
CA ARG A 142 -17.73 -13.63 -24.12
C ARG A 142 -16.76 -13.29 -23.00
N TYR A 143 -17.25 -13.19 -21.77
CA TYR A 143 -16.42 -12.92 -20.61
C TYR A 143 -15.39 -14.05 -20.37
N VAL A 144 -15.82 -15.31 -20.45
CA VAL A 144 -14.92 -16.46 -20.31
C VAL A 144 -13.84 -16.44 -21.41
N ALA A 145 -14.22 -16.20 -22.66
CA ALA A 145 -13.25 -16.10 -23.76
C ALA A 145 -12.22 -14.98 -23.56
N GLN A 146 -12.66 -13.83 -23.04
CA GLN A 146 -11.75 -12.72 -22.70
C GLN A 146 -10.80 -13.11 -21.57
N VAL A 147 -11.31 -13.69 -20.48
CA VAL A 147 -10.50 -14.13 -19.34
C VAL A 147 -9.51 -15.22 -19.75
N GLU A 148 -9.90 -16.14 -20.63
CA GLU A 148 -9.01 -17.17 -21.16
C GLU A 148 -7.88 -16.58 -22.00
N SER A 149 -8.20 -15.60 -22.85
CA SER A 149 -7.21 -14.85 -23.64
C SER A 149 -6.20 -14.10 -22.75
N GLU A 150 -6.69 -13.37 -21.74
CA GLU A 150 -5.84 -12.67 -20.78
C GLU A 150 -4.96 -13.64 -19.98
N ASN A 151 -5.52 -14.77 -19.55
CA ASN A 151 -4.75 -15.81 -18.88
C ASN A 151 -3.67 -16.43 -19.78
N ALA A 152 -3.91 -16.57 -21.08
CA ALA A 152 -2.90 -17.04 -22.02
C ALA A 152 -1.73 -16.05 -22.12
N MET A 153 -2.02 -14.75 -22.31
CA MET A 153 -0.99 -13.71 -22.35
C MET A 153 -0.20 -13.61 -21.04
N LEU A 154 -0.88 -13.68 -19.90
CA LEU A 154 -0.23 -13.66 -18.59
C LEU A 154 0.71 -14.87 -18.40
N LYS A 155 0.32 -16.05 -18.88
CA LYS A 155 1.19 -17.24 -18.84
C LYS A 155 2.45 -17.05 -19.67
N GLU A 156 2.34 -16.48 -20.87
CA GLU A 156 3.49 -16.18 -21.72
C GLU A 156 4.44 -15.16 -21.06
N HIS A 157 3.88 -14.09 -20.49
CA HIS A 157 4.66 -13.10 -19.75
C HIS A 157 5.37 -13.71 -18.53
N VAL A 158 4.69 -14.57 -17.77
CA VAL A 158 5.29 -15.27 -16.63
C VAL A 158 6.41 -16.21 -17.08
N ALA A 159 6.23 -16.94 -18.18
CA ALA A 159 7.27 -17.79 -18.74
C ALA A 159 8.51 -16.97 -19.13
N PHE A 160 8.31 -15.86 -19.85
CA PHE A 160 9.39 -14.95 -20.22
C PHE A 160 10.15 -14.39 -19.02
N LEU A 161 9.42 -13.92 -17.99
CA LEU A 161 10.04 -13.38 -16.78
C LEU A 161 10.81 -14.44 -16.00
N LYS A 162 10.34 -15.69 -15.98
CA LYS A 162 11.05 -16.82 -15.37
C LYS A 162 12.35 -17.13 -16.11
N ASP A 163 12.32 -17.16 -17.44
CA ASP A 163 13.54 -17.38 -18.24
C ASP A 163 14.56 -16.27 -18.00
N GLN A 164 14.11 -15.01 -17.93
CA GLN A 164 14.99 -13.90 -17.58
C GLN A 164 15.57 -14.02 -16.17
N ALA A 165 14.76 -14.45 -15.20
CA ALA A 165 15.23 -14.67 -13.84
C ALA A 165 16.31 -15.75 -13.81
N GLN A 166 16.11 -16.87 -14.51
CA GLN A 166 17.09 -17.94 -14.60
C GLN A 166 18.42 -17.48 -15.23
N VAL A 167 18.35 -16.67 -16.30
CA VAL A 167 19.56 -16.08 -16.92
C VAL A 167 20.28 -15.16 -15.94
N LYS A 168 19.55 -14.30 -15.22
CA LYS A 168 20.13 -13.39 -14.23
C LYS A 168 20.74 -14.14 -13.05
N ASP A 169 20.08 -15.18 -12.56
CA ASP A 169 20.61 -16.03 -11.48
C ASP A 169 21.92 -16.69 -11.89
N THR A 170 22.02 -17.15 -13.15
CA THR A 170 23.27 -17.70 -13.71
C THR A 170 24.38 -16.64 -13.75
N GLN A 171 24.05 -15.41 -14.16
CA GLN A 171 25.01 -14.31 -14.18
C GLN A 171 25.47 -13.93 -12.77
N ILE A 172 24.55 -13.86 -11.81
CA ILE A 172 24.85 -13.58 -10.40
C ILE A 172 25.78 -14.66 -9.85
N ALA A 173 25.50 -15.94 -10.11
CA ALA A 173 26.38 -17.04 -9.68
C ALA A 173 27.81 -16.88 -10.21
N ALA A 174 27.96 -16.55 -11.50
CA ALA A 174 29.27 -16.31 -12.11
C ALA A 174 29.98 -15.06 -11.55
N LEU A 175 29.22 -14.00 -11.22
CA LEU A 175 29.75 -12.81 -10.54
C LEU A 175 30.28 -13.14 -9.14
N LEU A 176 29.52 -13.91 -8.37
CA LEU A 176 29.92 -14.34 -7.02
C LEU A 176 31.15 -15.24 -7.02
N GLU A 177 31.33 -16.08 -8.04
CA GLU A 177 32.54 -16.89 -8.21
C GLU A 177 33.78 -16.02 -8.44
N ARG A 178 33.70 -15.06 -9.36
CA ARG A 178 34.78 -14.09 -9.61
C ARG A 178 35.11 -13.25 -8.38
N ASP A 179 34.11 -12.86 -7.60
CA ASP A 179 34.33 -12.10 -6.36
C ASP A 179 35.06 -12.95 -5.32
N LYS A 180 34.75 -14.25 -5.23
CA LYS A 180 35.51 -15.19 -4.38
C LYS A 180 36.95 -15.29 -4.84
N GLU A 181 37.21 -15.47 -6.14
CA GLU A 181 38.56 -15.51 -6.70
C GLU A 181 39.33 -14.21 -6.41
N THR A 182 38.68 -13.07 -6.60
CA THR A 182 39.27 -11.75 -6.31
C THR A 182 39.61 -11.63 -4.83
N ASN A 183 38.74 -12.07 -3.93
CA ASN A 183 39.00 -12.09 -2.49
C ASN A 183 40.19 -12.99 -2.13
N TYR A 184 40.32 -14.16 -2.77
CA TYR A 184 41.49 -15.03 -2.57
C TYR A 184 42.78 -14.35 -3.05
N LEU A 185 42.77 -13.71 -4.22
CA LEU A 185 43.92 -13.00 -4.77
C LEU A 185 44.31 -11.79 -3.90
N VAL A 186 43.33 -10.98 -3.47
CA VAL A 186 43.55 -9.83 -2.58
C VAL A 186 44.14 -10.29 -1.25
N ARG A 187 43.60 -11.35 -0.66
CA ARG A 187 44.15 -11.92 0.58
C ARG A 187 45.58 -12.44 0.38
N GLY A 188 45.85 -13.13 -0.72
CA GLY A 188 47.20 -13.59 -1.07
C GLY A 188 48.18 -12.42 -1.23
N LEU A 189 47.76 -11.35 -1.92
CA LEU A 189 48.55 -10.14 -2.08
C LEU A 189 48.80 -9.43 -0.74
N GLN A 190 47.78 -9.26 0.10
CA GLN A 190 47.91 -8.70 1.44
C GLN A 190 48.88 -9.52 2.30
N GLN A 191 48.85 -10.85 2.20
CA GLN A 191 49.77 -11.72 2.94
C GLN A 191 51.23 -11.58 2.47
N MET A 192 51.46 -11.36 1.17
CA MET A 192 52.81 -11.09 0.64
C MET A 192 53.32 -9.69 1.00
N LEU A 193 52.44 -8.70 1.07
CA LEU A 193 52.80 -7.32 1.38
C LEU A 193 52.87 -7.04 2.89
N ALA A 194 52.16 -7.82 3.72
CA ALA A 194 52.11 -7.62 5.17
C ALA A 194 53.50 -7.55 5.85
N PRO A 195 54.50 -8.38 5.50
CA PRO A 195 55.86 -8.26 6.07
C PRO A 195 56.59 -6.99 5.65
N LEU A 196 56.30 -6.45 4.45
CA LEU A 196 56.92 -5.23 3.93
C LEU A 196 56.27 -3.97 4.49
N LEU A 197 54.99 -4.06 4.84
CA LEU A 197 54.19 -2.99 5.44
C LEU A 197 54.17 -3.05 6.99
N GLY A 198 54.66 -4.15 7.58
CA GLY A 198 54.54 -4.52 9.00
C GLY A 198 55.74 -4.22 9.90
N ARG A 199 56.43 -3.09 9.69
CA ARG A 199 57.36 -2.50 10.68
C ARG A 199 56.83 -1.15 11.20
N GLY A 200 55.57 -1.11 11.62
CA GLY A 200 54.91 0.12 12.06
C GLY A 200 53.67 -0.09 12.91
N GLY A 201 53.76 -0.91 13.96
CA GLY A 201 52.69 -1.06 14.94
C GLY A 201 52.87 -2.29 15.80
N GLU A 202 53.74 -2.22 16.81
CA GLU A 202 53.63 -3.14 17.94
C GLU A 202 52.23 -2.98 18.56
N PRO A 203 51.53 -4.08 18.86
CA PRO A 203 50.34 -4.00 19.68
C PRO A 203 50.78 -3.60 21.09
N THR A 204 50.59 -2.32 21.45
CA THR A 204 50.62 -1.90 22.85
C THR A 204 49.62 -2.78 23.62
N PRO A 205 50.07 -3.54 24.63
CA PRO A 205 49.17 -4.34 25.43
C PRO A 205 48.15 -3.41 26.13
N PRO A 206 46.89 -3.83 26.27
CA PRO A 206 45.89 -3.01 26.94
C PRO A 206 46.30 -2.84 28.41
N THR A 207 46.51 -1.58 28.81
CA THR A 207 46.67 -1.20 30.21
C THR A 207 45.43 -1.64 30.98
N PRO A 208 45.54 -2.41 32.08
CA PRO A 208 44.37 -2.77 32.88
C PRO A 208 43.81 -1.50 33.50
N LEU A 209 42.60 -1.10 33.09
CA LEU A 209 41.84 -0.07 33.75
C LEU A 209 41.52 -0.57 35.16
N ALA A 210 42.06 0.11 36.17
CA ALA A 210 41.66 -0.08 37.55
C ALA A 210 40.14 0.09 37.65
N HIS A 211 39.45 -0.97 38.07
CA HIS A 211 38.04 -0.92 38.44
C HIS A 211 37.91 0.02 39.63
N HIS A 212 37.41 1.24 39.38
CA HIS A 212 36.81 2.04 40.43
C HIS A 212 35.50 1.34 40.80
N GLU A 213 35.50 0.65 41.94
CA GLU A 213 34.29 0.17 42.60
C GLU A 213 33.34 1.36 42.79
N ALA A 214 32.24 1.37 42.03
CA ALA A 214 31.08 2.18 42.35
C ALA A 214 30.18 1.32 43.23
N SER A 215 30.15 1.68 44.52
CA SER A 215 29.21 1.14 45.50
C SER A 215 27.79 1.53 45.13
N GLU A 216 26.95 0.54 44.82
CA GLU A 216 25.52 0.74 44.58
C GLU A 216 24.72 -0.17 45.53
N GLU A 217 24.59 0.29 46.78
CA GLU A 217 23.57 -0.19 47.71
C GLU A 217 23.06 0.98 48.56
N ARG A 218 21.81 1.41 48.30
CA ARG A 218 20.82 1.89 49.27
C ARG A 218 19.51 2.18 48.51
N MET A 219 18.67 1.17 48.36
CA MET A 219 17.47 0.96 49.21
C MET A 219 16.53 2.16 49.17
N GLY A 220 15.55 2.10 48.28
CA GLY A 220 14.31 2.85 48.39
C GLY A 220 13.25 1.96 49.00
N GLU A 221 12.93 2.17 50.27
CA GLU A 221 11.68 1.70 50.87
C GLU A 221 11.45 2.49 52.16
N GLU A 222 10.48 3.40 52.17
CA GLU A 222 9.52 3.55 53.28
C GLU A 222 8.45 4.57 52.89
N GLY A 223 7.22 4.07 52.84
CA GLY A 223 6.03 4.89 52.72
C GLY A 223 5.46 5.29 54.08
N ARG A 224 4.49 6.20 53.98
CA ARG A 224 3.35 6.43 54.89
C ARG A 224 3.58 7.11 56.25
N GLY A 225 3.01 8.31 56.32
CA GLY A 225 2.28 8.84 57.48
C GLY A 225 3.17 9.44 58.58
N ILE A 226 2.73 10.32 59.48
CA ILE A 226 1.41 10.74 59.96
C ILE A 226 1.63 12.09 60.72
N ALA A 227 0.61 12.96 60.80
CA ALA A 227 0.31 13.97 61.83
C ALA A 227 1.33 15.11 62.13
N GLN A 228 0.96 16.37 61.93
CA GLN A 228 0.35 17.31 62.90
C GLN A 228 1.24 17.72 64.08
N GLY A 229 1.37 19.03 64.27
CA GLY A 229 1.98 19.71 65.42
C GLY A 229 2.30 21.15 65.09
#